data_AF-A0AA35WWX9-F1
#
_entry.id   AF-A0AA35WWX9-F1
#
_cell.length_a   1.000
_cell.length_b   1.000
_cell.length_c   1.000
_cell.angle_alpha   90.00
_cell.angle_beta   90.00
_cell.angle_gamma   90.00
#
_symmetry.space_group_name_H-M   'P 1'
#
loop_
_entity.id
_entity.type
_entity.pdbx_description
1 polymer ?
#
loop_
_entity_poly.entity_id
_entity_poly.type
_entity_poly.pdbx_seq_one_letter_code
_entity_poly.pdbx_strand_id
1 'polypeptide(L)'
;MLIHSQREPVRAAILYSLEHYCHESAVFLAERLYDEVGDVESLYLLATCLYHSRRLQQARHLLSKLRPSCHAPSNLLHATICLDLDE
;
A
#
# COMPACT_ATOMS: atom_id res chain seq x y z
N MET A 1 16.99 -21.04 5.63
CA MET A 1 16.70 -19.59 5.60
C MET A 1 16.28 -19.21 4.17
N LEU A 2 15.06 -19.57 3.76
CA LEU A 2 14.57 -19.47 2.36
C LEU A 2 13.21 -18.76 2.25
N ILE A 3 12.82 -18.00 3.27
CA ILE A 3 11.48 -17.37 3.34
C ILE A 3 11.52 -15.92 2.80
N HIS A 4 12.70 -15.31 2.66
CA HIS A 4 12.82 -13.93 2.18
C HIS A 4 12.69 -13.78 0.65
N SER A 5 13.11 -14.76 -0.15
CA SER A 5 13.14 -14.65 -1.62
C SER A 5 11.79 -14.85 -2.32
N GLN A 6 10.76 -15.38 -1.65
CA GLN A 6 9.45 -15.64 -2.27
C GLN A 6 8.53 -14.42 -2.29
N ARG A 7 8.89 -13.32 -1.61
CA ARG A 7 8.03 -12.13 -1.46
C ARG A 7 8.29 -11.06 -2.51
N GLU A 8 9.47 -11.07 -3.12
CA GLU A 8 9.85 -10.22 -4.25
C GLU A 8 8.98 -10.42 -5.51
N PRO A 9 8.60 -11.64 -5.93
CA PRO A 9 7.72 -11.80 -7.11
C PRO A 9 6.32 -11.23 -6.89
N VAL A 10 5.79 -11.27 -5.65
CA VAL A 10 4.48 -10.67 -5.35
C VAL A 10 4.56 -9.15 -5.42
N ARG A 11 5.61 -8.55 -4.84
CA ARG A 11 5.88 -7.12 -4.98
C ARG A 11 6.06 -6.71 -6.45
N ALA A 12 6.78 -7.53 -7.23
CA ALA A 12 6.95 -7.30 -8.67
C ALA A 12 5.62 -7.38 -9.44
N ALA A 13 4.75 -8.35 -9.11
CA ALA A 13 3.43 -8.46 -9.72
C ALA A 13 2.50 -7.27 -9.37
N ILE A 14 2.58 -6.75 -8.14
CA ILE A 14 1.87 -5.53 -7.73
C ILE A 14 2.37 -4.34 -8.55
N LEU A 15 3.69 -4.15 -8.64
CA LEU A 15 4.29 -3.06 -9.42
C LEU A 15 3.90 -3.17 -10.90
N TYR A 16 4.01 -4.35 -11.49
CA TYR A 16 3.57 -4.61 -12.87
C TYR A 16 2.09 -4.26 -13.07
N SER A 17 1.23 -4.63 -12.12
CA SER A 17 -0.20 -4.30 -12.18
C SER A 17 -0.44 -2.80 -12.09
N LEU A 18 0.32 -2.06 -11.28
CA LEU A 18 0.25 -0.61 -11.20
C LEU A 18 0.72 0.08 -12.48
N GLU A 19 1.81 -0.40 -13.09
CA GLU A 19 2.32 0.10 -14.37
C GLU A 19 1.32 -0.07 -15.52
N HIS A 20 0.50 -1.13 -15.47
CA HIS A 20 -0.53 -1.44 -16.46
C HIS A 20 -1.92 -0.93 -16.06
N TYR A 21 -2.01 -0.06 -15.04
CA TYR A 21 -3.27 0.51 -14.53
C TYR A 21 -4.31 -0.54 -14.08
N CYS A 22 -3.88 -1.77 -13.80
CA CYS A 22 -4.70 -2.84 -13.24
C CYS A 22 -4.83 -2.66 -11.72
N HIS A 23 -5.45 -1.57 -11.30
CA HIS A 23 -5.50 -1.16 -9.89
C HIS A 23 -6.23 -2.16 -8.99
N GLU A 24 -7.29 -2.81 -9.47
CA GLU A 24 -8.02 -3.82 -8.67
C GLU A 24 -7.15 -5.05 -8.39
N SER A 25 -6.41 -5.53 -9.39
CA SER A 25 -5.46 -6.64 -9.23
C SER A 25 -4.32 -6.25 -8.28
N ALA A 26 -3.80 -5.03 -8.40
CA ALA A 26 -2.75 -4.52 -7.52
C ALA A 26 -3.22 -4.45 -6.06
N VAL A 27 -4.42 -3.94 -5.81
CA VAL A 27 -5.03 -3.88 -4.48
C VAL A 27 -5.21 -5.29 -3.91
N PHE A 28 -5.79 -6.21 -4.67
CA PHE A 28 -6.02 -7.58 -4.21
C PHE A 28 -4.72 -8.28 -3.81
N LEU A 29 -3.67 -8.18 -4.65
CA LEU A 29 -2.36 -8.75 -4.36
C LEU A 29 -1.71 -8.10 -3.13
N ALA A 30 -1.84 -6.78 -2.98
CA ALA A 30 -1.31 -6.06 -1.83
C ALA A 30 -2.05 -6.39 -0.52
N GLU A 31 -3.38 -6.62 -0.57
CA GLU A 31 -4.16 -7.06 0.59
C GLU A 31 -3.70 -8.45 1.06
N ARG A 32 -3.51 -9.37 0.11
CA ARG A 32 -2.97 -10.71 0.41
C ARG A 32 -1.57 -10.63 1.01
N LEU A 33 -0.69 -9.80 0.45
CA LEU A 33 0.66 -9.61 0.97
C LEU A 33 0.66 -9.04 2.39
N TYR A 34 -0.22 -8.06 2.68
CA TYR A 34 -0.34 -7.49 4.01
C TYR A 34 -0.91 -8.49 5.03
N ASP A 35 -1.90 -9.30 4.65
CA ASP A 35 -2.45 -10.36 5.51
C ASP A 35 -1.40 -11.44 5.86
N GLU A 36 -0.51 -11.75 4.92
CA GLU A 36 0.55 -12.75 5.12
C GLU A 36 1.76 -12.22 5.90
N VAL A 37 2.20 -10.99 5.62
CA VAL A 37 3.43 -10.42 6.21
C VAL A 37 3.15 -9.57 7.44
N GLY A 38 2.11 -8.74 7.39
CA GLY A 38 1.69 -7.87 8.47
C GLY A 38 2.68 -6.77 8.87
N ASP A 39 3.64 -6.42 8.01
CA ASP A 39 4.67 -5.42 8.29
C ASP A 39 4.29 -4.00 7.82
N VAL A 40 5.07 -3.01 8.23
CA VAL A 40 4.85 -1.59 7.89
C VAL A 40 4.99 -1.36 6.38
N GLU A 41 5.91 -2.08 5.72
CA GLU A 41 6.12 -1.95 4.27
C GLU A 41 4.93 -2.47 3.46
N SER A 42 4.39 -3.64 3.79
CA SER A 42 3.22 -4.20 3.10
C SER A 42 1.96 -3.37 3.32
N LEU A 43 1.78 -2.79 4.52
CA LEU A 43 0.70 -1.83 4.76
C LEU A 43 0.87 -0.58 3.89
N TYR A 44 2.07 0.00 3.84
CA TYR A 44 2.36 1.15 3.00
C TYR A 44 2.12 0.84 1.51
N LEU A 45 2.51 -0.34 1.04
CA LEU A 45 2.29 -0.78 -0.34
C LEU A 45 0.79 -0.92 -0.64
N LEU A 46 0.00 -1.49 0.28
CA LEU A 46 -1.46 -1.57 0.16
C LEU A 46 -2.10 -0.18 0.13
N ALA A 47 -1.70 0.72 1.02
CA ALA A 47 -2.19 2.10 1.03
C ALA A 47 -1.88 2.84 -0.28
N THR A 48 -0.69 2.59 -0.85
CA THR A 48 -0.30 3.12 -2.17
C THR A 48 -1.19 2.58 -3.28
N CYS A 49 -1.46 1.27 -3.30
CA CYS A 49 -2.37 0.68 -4.29
C CYS A 49 -3.79 1.23 -4.17
N LEU A 50 -4.28 1.40 -2.94
CA LEU A 50 -5.59 1.99 -2.67
C LEU A 50 -5.69 3.44 -3.13
N TYR A 51 -4.63 4.23 -2.91
CA TYR A 51 -4.52 5.60 -3.41
C TYR A 51 -4.66 5.65 -4.94
N HIS A 52 -3.90 4.81 -5.66
CA HIS A 52 -4.01 4.71 -7.13
C HIS A 52 -5.39 4.25 -7.60
N SER A 53 -6.08 3.40 -6.84
CA SER A 53 -7.46 2.97 -7.12
C SER A 53 -8.53 4.01 -6.74
N ARG A 54 -8.14 5.23 -6.33
CA ARG A 54 -9.02 6.31 -5.84
C ARG A 54 -9.82 5.96 -4.57
N ARG A 55 -9.41 4.95 -3.81
CA ARG A 55 -10.03 4.55 -2.54
C ARG A 55 -9.40 5.29 -1.36
N LEU A 56 -9.40 6.63 -1.43
CA LEU A 56 -8.68 7.52 -0.52
C LEU A 56 -9.07 7.35 0.95
N GLN A 57 -10.37 7.19 1.25
CA GLN A 57 -10.85 6.97 2.63
C GLN A 57 -10.27 5.69 3.26
N GLN A 58 -10.19 4.61 2.48
CA GLN A 58 -9.62 3.34 2.95
C GLN A 58 -8.11 3.46 3.17
N ALA A 59 -7.40 4.11 2.24
CA ALA A 59 -5.98 4.37 2.38
C ALA A 59 -5.66 5.22 3.62
N ARG A 60 -6.44 6.29 3.88
CA ARG A 60 -6.31 7.13 5.08
C ARG A 60 -6.55 6.34 6.36
N HIS A 61 -7.60 5.52 6.39
CA HIS A 61 -7.91 4.70 7.56
C HIS A 61 -6.83 3.64 7.84
N LEU A 62 -6.20 3.08 6.81
CA LEU A 62 -5.09 2.16 6.99
C LEU A 62 -3.85 2.88 7.51
N LEU A 63 -3.54 4.05 6.96
CA LEU A 63 -2.39 4.83 7.38
C LEU A 63 -2.54 5.46 8.77
N SER A 64 -3.75 5.75 9.23
CA SER A 64 -3.98 6.23 10.60
C SER A 64 -3.70 5.15 11.66
N LYS A 65 -3.64 3.87 11.27
CA LYS A 65 -3.18 2.77 12.13
C LYS A 65 -1.65 2.74 12.26
N LEU A 66 -0.91 3.39 11.35
CA LEU A 66 0.53 3.55 11.50
C LEU A 66 0.83 4.64 12.53
N ARG A 67 1.85 4.41 13.34
CA ARG A 67 2.39 5.44 14.22
C ARG A 67 3.08 6.52 13.36
N PRO A 68 2.75 7.82 13.54
CA PRO A 68 3.24 8.90 12.69
C PRO A 68 4.76 9.11 12.66
N SER A 69 5.56 8.45 13.51
CA SER A 69 7.02 8.65 13.55
C SER A 69 7.82 7.50 12.96
N CYS A 70 7.16 6.44 12.48
CA CYS A 70 7.84 5.18 12.17
C CYS A 70 8.24 5.03 10.69
N HIS A 71 7.69 5.82 9.76
CA HIS A 71 7.99 5.68 8.34
C HIS A 71 7.75 7.01 7.58
N ALA A 72 8.82 7.67 7.12
CA ALA A 72 8.70 8.97 6.44
C ALA A 72 7.80 8.94 5.17
N PRO A 73 7.84 7.90 4.31
CA PRO A 73 6.96 7.82 3.14
C PRO A 73 5.46 7.76 3.50
N SER A 74 5.08 7.13 4.62
CA SER A 74 3.67 6.99 4.99
C SER A 74 3.06 8.31 5.43
N ASN A 75 3.84 9.17 6.07
CA ASN A 75 3.38 10.49 6.49
C ASN A 75 3.11 11.39 5.29
N LEU A 76 3.99 11.34 4.29
CA LEU A 76 3.80 12.09 3.05
C LEU A 76 2.54 11.62 2.34
N LEU A 77 2.37 10.30 2.16
CA LEU A 77 1.19 9.74 1.50
C LEU A 77 -0.10 10.07 2.27
N HIS A 78 -0.08 10.03 3.61
CA HIS A 78 -1.21 10.44 4.44
C HIS A 78 -1.56 11.92 4.25
N ALA A 79 -0.55 12.81 4.22
CA ALA A 79 -0.77 14.23 3.98
C ALA A 79 -1.35 14.49 2.58
N THR A 80 -0.84 13.83 1.55
CA THR A 80 -1.38 13.90 0.17
C THR A 80 -2.84 13.45 0.13
N ILE A 81 -3.18 12.32 0.76
CA ILE A 81 -4.57 11.85 0.82
C ILE A 81 -5.49 12.83 1.55
N CYS A 82 -5.02 13.47 2.62
CA CYS A 82 -5.83 14.49 3.31
C CYS A 82 -6.14 15.66 2.39
N LEU A 83 -5.14 16.16 1.64
CA LEU A 83 -5.33 17.25 0.68
C LEU A 83 -6.34 16.87 -0.41
N ASP A 84 -6.21 15.68 -1.00
CA ASP A 84 -7.12 15.20 -2.05
C ASP A 84 -8.56 14.94 -1.58
N LEU A 85 -8.78 14.82 -0.26
CA LEU A 85 -10.11 14.61 0.34
C LEU A 85 -10.80 15.90 0.79
N ASP A 86 -10.03 16.98 0.95
CA ASP A 86 -10.53 18.32 1.32
C ASP A 86 -10.92 19.16 0.08
N GLU A 87 -10.67 18.66 -1.14
CA GLU A 87 -11.17 19.17 -2.43
C GLU A 87 -12.54 18.58 -2.82
#